data_AF-A0A921DSI6-F1
#
_entry.id   AF-A0A921DSI6-F1
#
_cell.length_a   1.000
_cell.length_b   1.000
_cell.length_c   1.000
_cell.angle_alpha   90.00
_cell.angle_beta   90.00
_cell.angle_gamma   90.00
#
_symmetry.space_group_name_H-M   'P 1'
#
loop_
_entity.id
_entity.type
_entity.pdbx_description
1 polymer ?
#
loop_
_entity_poly.entity_id
_entity_poly.type
_entity_poly.pdbx_seq_one_letter_code
_entity_poly.pdbx_strand_id
1 'polypeptide(L)'
;MRFRSFPFGIYFNIVLFLMVVVLSSGGMYIFRDTLLRNARGTGMTMAGNYAVEEQSRLTVYSTLLAFGAASIDRRFQEGGVHYMAEWMAMFFDRLQTVLGDDMVTPYIVFDDKTIDMEGRLTELPEHLARERSWYKLAMAHPGETVFTNLYEDFVTGKSVVTVARKCVQTNAVIFFDIFPQNFRFKFLPQTKTGLDSLFLCDGNGAILYRHTRFSVSDEAIQDYVTGLFQKMQAGDFEDYRASVTDLDGENCAIYYARLSNGWYIILTMPYAEILRQADFLFIFLAISTLFFFLFLAAYSRRFVRANALMERTNETVRVLGNSYY
;
A
#
# COMPACT_ATOMS: atom_id res chain seq x y z
N MET A 1 -11.28 49.75 -42.26
CA MET A 1 -10.76 49.33 -40.94
C MET A 1 -9.24 49.44 -40.96
N ARG A 2 -8.64 50.46 -40.32
CA ARG A 2 -7.18 50.51 -40.12
C ARG A 2 -6.84 49.60 -38.94
N PHE A 3 -6.17 48.48 -39.18
CA PHE A 3 -5.51 47.72 -38.12
C PHE A 3 -4.48 48.65 -37.47
N ARG A 4 -4.77 49.12 -36.25
CA ARG A 4 -3.75 49.74 -35.39
C ARG A 4 -2.78 48.64 -35.02
N SER A 5 -1.69 48.50 -35.78
CA SER A 5 -0.58 47.64 -35.42
C SER A 5 -0.05 48.12 -34.07
N PHE A 6 -0.12 47.26 -33.04
CA PHE A 6 0.52 47.55 -31.76
C PHE A 6 2.03 47.82 -32.00
N PRO A 7 2.66 48.76 -31.27
CA PRO A 7 4.09 48.99 -31.40
C PRO A 7 4.87 47.69 -31.18
N PHE A 8 5.94 47.47 -31.96
CA PHE A 8 6.76 46.25 -31.96
C PHE A 8 7.13 45.74 -30.55
N GLY A 9 7.38 46.65 -29.59
CA GLY A 9 7.68 46.31 -28.19
C GLY A 9 6.57 45.58 -27.44
N ILE A 10 5.30 45.71 -27.84
CA ILE A 10 4.18 44.99 -27.21
C ILE A 10 4.14 43.54 -27.68
N TYR A 11 4.36 43.30 -28.98
CA TYR A 11 4.47 41.93 -29.51
C TYR A 11 5.64 41.18 -28.87
N PHE A 12 6.78 41.84 -28.69
CA PHE A 12 7.92 41.26 -27.98
C PHE A 12 7.55 40.83 -26.54
N ASN A 13 6.88 41.70 -25.77
CA ASN A 13 6.43 41.37 -24.41
C ASN A 13 5.41 40.23 -24.38
N ILE A 14 4.51 40.14 -25.36
CA ILE A 14 3.55 39.04 -25.48
C ILE A 14 4.29 37.72 -25.76
N VAL A 15 5.23 37.71 -26.71
CA VAL A 15 6.03 36.52 -27.02
C VAL A 15 6.85 36.07 -25.80
N LEU A 16 7.48 37.03 -25.10
CA LEU A 16 8.23 36.76 -23.88
C LEU A 16 7.34 36.16 -22.78
N PHE A 17 6.14 36.70 -22.59
CA PHE A 17 5.19 36.17 -21.62
C PHE A 17 4.75 34.74 -21.98
N LEU A 18 4.38 34.50 -23.24
CA LEU A 18 4.00 33.18 -23.71
C LEU A 18 5.13 32.16 -23.55
N MET A 19 6.37 32.56 -23.80
CA MET A 19 7.54 31.70 -23.57
C MET A 19 7.66 31.28 -22.10
N VAL A 20 7.50 32.22 -21.15
CA VAL A 20 7.51 31.91 -19.72
C VAL A 20 6.37 30.97 -19.34
N VAL A 21 5.16 31.19 -19.87
CA VAL A 21 4.01 30.31 -19.61
C VAL A 21 4.30 28.89 -20.10
N VAL A 22 4.80 28.73 -21.33
CA VAL A 22 5.14 27.41 -21.90
C VAL A 22 6.22 26.71 -21.06
N LEU A 23 7.27 27.42 -20.67
CA LEU A 23 8.34 26.87 -19.83
C LEU A 23 7.82 26.46 -18.43
N SER A 24 7.02 27.31 -17.80
CA SER A 24 6.41 27.03 -16.49
C SER A 24 5.48 25.83 -16.54
N SER A 25 4.60 25.75 -17.53
CA SER A 25 3.68 24.63 -17.71
C SER A 25 4.42 23.33 -18.05
N GLY A 26 5.44 23.39 -18.90
CA GLY A 26 6.29 22.24 -19.22
C GLY A 26 7.06 21.72 -18.00
N GLY A 27 7.67 22.62 -17.23
CA GLY A 27 8.35 22.29 -15.98
C GLY A 27 7.41 21.66 -14.95
N MET A 28 6.21 22.22 -14.79
CA MET A 28 5.17 21.68 -13.91
C MET A 28 4.73 20.27 -14.32
N TYR A 29 4.55 20.02 -15.62
CA TYR A 29 4.23 18.71 -16.15
C TYR A 29 5.33 17.68 -15.85
N ILE A 30 6.59 18.02 -16.15
CA ILE A 30 7.76 17.15 -15.89
C ILE A 30 7.91 16.88 -14.39
N PHE A 31 7.73 17.89 -13.55
CA PHE A 31 7.84 17.75 -12.11
C PHE A 31 6.77 16.83 -11.54
N ARG A 32 5.51 17.00 -11.95
CA ARG A 32 4.41 16.10 -11.57
C ARG A 32 4.67 14.67 -12.02
N ASP A 33 5.12 14.47 -13.25
CA ASP A 33 5.46 13.14 -13.77
C ASP A 33 6.59 12.48 -12.96
N THR A 34 7.62 13.25 -12.64
CA THR A 34 8.77 12.80 -11.83
C THR A 34 8.33 12.39 -10.42
N LEU A 35 7.45 13.17 -9.79
CA LEU A 35 6.93 12.83 -8.46
C LEU A 35 6.13 11.52 -8.47
N LEU A 36 5.26 11.31 -9.46
CA LEU A 36 4.50 10.06 -9.58
C LEU A 36 5.41 8.85 -9.83
N ARG A 37 6.43 8.99 -10.69
CA ARG A 37 7.43 7.93 -10.91
C ARG A 37 8.23 7.61 -9.64
N ASN A 38 8.68 8.64 -8.93
CA ASN A 38 9.41 8.48 -7.68
C ASN A 38 8.54 7.87 -6.58
N ALA A 39 7.27 8.27 -6.53
CA ALA A 39 6.28 7.70 -5.62
C ALA A 39 6.07 6.21 -5.90
N ARG A 40 6.07 5.78 -7.17
CA ARG A 40 6.04 4.35 -7.50
C ARG A 40 7.23 3.58 -6.95
N GLY A 41 8.45 4.06 -7.18
CA GLY A 41 9.65 3.39 -6.65
C GLY A 41 9.59 3.27 -5.12
N THR A 42 9.19 4.35 -4.45
CA THR A 42 9.06 4.41 -2.99
C THR A 42 7.95 3.50 -2.48
N GLY A 43 6.76 3.56 -3.10
CA GLY A 43 5.59 2.79 -2.73
C GLY A 43 5.76 1.29 -2.93
N MET A 44 6.36 0.86 -4.03
CA MET A 44 6.70 -0.56 -4.25
C MET A 44 7.73 -1.06 -3.23
N THR A 45 8.72 -0.22 -2.89
CA THR A 45 9.69 -0.56 -1.83
C THR A 45 9.01 -0.69 -0.46
N MET A 46 8.07 0.19 -0.13
CA MET A 46 7.28 0.10 1.10
C MET A 46 6.43 -1.16 1.14
N ALA A 47 5.66 -1.45 0.09
CA ALA A 47 4.88 -2.69 -0.01
C ALA A 47 5.77 -3.93 0.13
N GLY A 48 6.95 -3.92 -0.50
CA GLY A 48 7.96 -4.96 -0.36
C GLY A 48 8.48 -5.11 1.07
N ASN A 49 8.78 -4.01 1.77
CA ASN A 49 9.23 -4.05 3.16
C ASN A 49 8.17 -4.64 4.10
N TYR A 50 6.89 -4.30 3.91
CA TYR A 50 5.79 -4.92 4.66
C TYR A 50 5.64 -6.40 4.34
N ALA A 51 5.79 -6.79 3.08
CA ALA A 51 5.76 -8.20 2.70
C ALA A 51 6.91 -8.96 3.35
N VAL A 52 8.12 -8.38 3.42
CA VAL A 52 9.28 -8.96 4.11
C VAL A 52 9.05 -9.06 5.62
N GLU A 53 8.47 -8.04 6.25
CA GLU A 53 8.12 -8.07 7.67
C GLU A 53 7.16 -9.22 7.98
N GLU A 54 6.08 -9.35 7.21
CA GLU A 54 5.11 -10.43 7.36
C GLU A 54 5.76 -11.79 7.06
N GLN A 55 6.54 -11.89 5.98
CA GLN A 55 7.25 -13.10 5.59
C GLN A 55 8.20 -13.58 6.70
N SER A 56 8.86 -12.66 7.40
CA SER A 56 9.71 -13.00 8.55
C SER A 56 8.89 -13.65 9.66
N ARG A 57 7.67 -13.16 9.93
CA ARG A 57 6.77 -13.77 10.92
C ARG A 57 6.30 -15.16 10.50
N LEU A 58 5.92 -15.34 9.24
CA LEU A 58 5.57 -16.66 8.69
C LEU A 58 6.74 -17.66 8.78
N THR A 59 7.96 -17.17 8.61
CA THR A 59 9.18 -17.98 8.74
C THR A 59 9.40 -18.42 10.19
N VAL A 60 9.14 -17.55 11.17
CA VAL A 60 9.17 -17.91 12.60
C VAL A 60 8.15 -19.00 12.90
N TYR A 61 6.89 -18.86 12.45
CA TYR A 61 5.87 -19.90 12.63
C TYR A 61 6.28 -21.23 11.99
N SER A 62 6.84 -21.17 10.78
CA SER A 62 7.32 -22.36 10.07
C SER A 62 8.43 -23.07 10.82
N THR A 63 9.36 -22.31 11.40
CA THR A 63 10.48 -22.85 12.18
C THR A 63 9.99 -23.50 13.47
N LEU A 64 9.06 -22.86 14.18
CA LEU A 64 8.47 -23.39 15.41
C LEU A 64 7.66 -24.66 15.14
N LEU A 65 6.84 -24.70 14.09
CA LEU A 65 6.11 -25.91 13.68
C LEU A 65 7.05 -27.03 13.24
N ALA A 66 8.12 -26.72 12.51
CA ALA A 66 9.10 -27.72 12.12
C ALA A 66 9.78 -28.36 13.33
N PHE A 67 10.17 -27.55 14.31
CA PHE A 67 10.72 -28.03 15.58
C PHE A 67 9.69 -28.83 16.39
N GLY A 68 8.44 -28.34 16.48
CA GLY A 68 7.34 -29.03 17.14
C GLY A 68 7.05 -30.40 16.53
N ALA A 69 6.92 -30.49 15.20
CA ALA A 69 6.67 -31.73 14.48
C ALA A 69 7.79 -32.78 14.69
N ALA A 70 9.06 -32.35 14.59
CA ALA A 70 10.20 -33.24 14.82
C ALA A 70 10.27 -33.74 16.27
N SER A 71 9.87 -32.90 17.22
CA SER A 71 9.85 -33.25 18.64
C SER A 71 8.69 -34.19 18.98
N ILE A 72 7.51 -33.97 18.40
CA ILE A 72 6.34 -34.86 18.50
C ILE A 72 6.72 -36.28 18.08
N ASP A 73 7.32 -36.43 16.89
CA ASP A 73 7.74 -37.73 16.37
C ASP A 73 8.68 -38.45 17.36
N ARG A 74 9.66 -37.71 17.90
CA ARG A 74 10.60 -38.29 18.87
C ARG A 74 9.91 -38.70 20.18
N ARG A 75 9.05 -37.85 20.74
CA ARG A 75 8.36 -38.14 22.01
C ARG A 75 7.37 -39.29 21.88
N PHE A 76 6.72 -39.38 20.73
CA PHE A 76 5.85 -40.51 20.41
C PHE A 76 6.62 -41.84 20.39
N GLN A 77 7.84 -41.87 19.84
CA GLN A 77 8.68 -43.08 19.87
C GLN A 77 9.15 -43.44 21.29
N GLU A 78 9.41 -42.46 22.14
CA GLU A 78 9.91 -42.67 23.51
C GLU A 78 8.82 -43.19 24.47
N GLY A 79 7.56 -42.76 24.30
CA GLY A 79 6.50 -43.10 25.27
C GLY A 79 5.06 -42.92 24.77
N GLY A 80 4.85 -42.86 23.46
CA GLY A 80 3.52 -42.78 22.84
C GLY A 80 2.80 -41.44 23.07
N VAL A 81 1.47 -41.48 22.99
CA VAL A 81 0.59 -40.29 23.02
C VAL A 81 0.68 -39.52 24.34
N HIS A 82 0.88 -40.21 25.48
CA HIS A 82 0.95 -39.53 26.78
C HIS A 82 2.19 -38.63 26.90
N TYR A 83 3.37 -39.16 26.54
CA TYR A 83 4.63 -38.40 26.57
C TYR A 83 4.63 -37.26 25.56
N MET A 84 4.00 -37.49 24.40
CA MET A 84 3.73 -36.46 23.42
C MET A 84 2.89 -35.33 24.04
N ALA A 85 1.73 -35.63 24.64
CA ALA A 85 0.83 -34.63 25.21
C ALA A 85 1.49 -33.78 26.32
N GLU A 86 2.24 -34.40 27.24
CA GLU A 86 2.91 -33.69 28.34
C GLU A 86 4.01 -32.74 27.82
N TRP A 87 4.82 -33.21 26.86
CA TRP A 87 5.83 -32.36 26.24
C TRP A 87 5.21 -31.20 25.47
N MET A 88 4.06 -31.44 24.83
CA MET A 88 3.37 -30.44 24.03
C MET A 88 2.81 -29.29 24.85
N ALA A 89 2.27 -29.57 26.04
CA ALA A 89 1.87 -28.52 26.97
C ALA A 89 3.04 -27.57 27.30
N MET A 90 4.22 -28.13 27.61
CA MET A 90 5.43 -27.33 27.85
C MET A 90 5.91 -26.58 26.60
N PHE A 91 5.80 -27.18 25.42
CA PHE A 91 6.19 -26.53 24.17
C PHE A 91 5.28 -25.34 23.87
N PHE A 92 3.97 -25.50 24.04
CA PHE A 92 2.98 -24.46 23.80
C PHE A 92 3.09 -23.29 24.77
N ASP A 93 3.35 -23.55 26.05
CA ASP A 93 3.67 -22.52 27.05
C ASP A 93 4.90 -21.67 26.63
N ARG A 94 5.99 -22.33 26.22
CA ARG A 94 7.19 -21.64 25.73
C ARG A 94 6.95 -20.87 24.43
N LEU A 95 6.08 -21.40 23.57
CA LEU A 95 5.74 -20.79 22.31
C LEU A 95 5.00 -19.46 22.53
N GLN A 96 4.10 -19.39 23.51
CA GLN A 96 3.45 -18.12 23.91
C GLN A 96 4.49 -17.10 24.41
N THR A 97 5.47 -17.53 25.19
CA THR A 97 6.56 -16.64 25.64
C THR A 97 7.37 -16.05 24.48
N VAL A 98 7.59 -16.82 23.40
CA VAL A 98 8.38 -16.38 22.24
C VAL A 98 7.58 -15.49 21.29
N LEU A 99 6.33 -15.86 21.03
CA LEU A 99 5.48 -15.15 20.05
C LEU A 99 4.73 -13.97 20.66
N GLY A 100 4.54 -13.97 21.97
CA GLY A 100 3.60 -13.12 22.69
C GLY A 100 2.32 -13.88 23.02
N ASP A 101 1.75 -13.53 24.17
CA ASP A 101 0.53 -14.14 24.69
C ASP A 101 -0.62 -14.02 23.69
N ASP A 102 -1.41 -15.09 23.55
CA ASP A 102 -2.59 -15.19 22.68
C ASP A 102 -2.37 -14.88 21.18
N MET A 103 -1.12 -14.78 20.72
CA MET A 103 -0.82 -14.47 19.32
C MET A 103 -1.18 -15.62 18.37
N VAL A 104 -1.11 -16.85 18.85
CA VAL A 104 -1.52 -18.05 18.11
C VAL A 104 -2.16 -19.06 19.05
N THR A 105 -3.00 -19.92 18.49
CA THR A 105 -3.72 -20.96 19.22
C THR A 105 -3.27 -22.33 18.69
N PRO A 106 -2.30 -22.99 19.35
CA PRO A 106 -1.72 -24.21 18.83
C PRO A 106 -2.45 -25.48 19.25
N TYR A 107 -2.45 -26.47 18.36
CA TYR A 107 -3.09 -27.77 18.54
C TYR A 107 -2.31 -28.87 17.82
N ILE A 108 -2.60 -30.11 18.18
CA ILE A 108 -2.24 -31.29 17.40
C ILE A 108 -3.48 -32.09 17.10
N VAL A 109 -3.58 -32.60 15.87
CA VAL A 109 -4.47 -33.70 15.54
C VAL A 109 -3.64 -34.95 15.31
N PHE A 110 -3.99 -36.03 15.98
CA PHE A 110 -3.39 -37.35 15.81
C PHE A 110 -4.52 -38.38 15.75
N ASP A 111 -4.61 -39.07 14.61
CA ASP A 111 -5.72 -39.98 14.27
C ASP A 111 -7.10 -39.33 14.44
N ASP A 112 -7.88 -39.74 15.44
CA ASP A 112 -9.21 -39.25 15.82
C ASP A 112 -9.19 -38.37 17.08
N LYS A 113 -8.00 -37.92 17.50
CA LYS A 113 -7.81 -37.17 18.75
C LYS A 113 -7.16 -35.83 18.49
N THR A 114 -7.51 -34.88 19.34
CA THR A 114 -6.87 -33.58 19.39
C THR A 114 -6.23 -33.33 20.73
N ILE A 115 -5.07 -32.69 20.71
CA ILE A 115 -4.37 -32.21 21.90
C ILE A 115 -4.39 -30.69 21.85
N ASP A 116 -4.95 -30.07 22.89
CA ASP A 116 -4.99 -28.62 23.06
C ASP A 116 -3.72 -28.05 23.71
N MET A 117 -3.72 -26.74 23.97
CA MET A 117 -2.56 -26.03 24.51
C MET A 117 -2.10 -26.56 25.87
N GLU A 118 -3.04 -27.04 26.68
CA GLU A 118 -2.81 -27.57 28.01
C GLU A 118 -2.47 -29.06 27.99
N GLY A 119 -2.32 -29.65 26.81
CA GLY A 119 -2.01 -31.06 26.64
C GLY A 119 -3.22 -31.98 26.87
N ARG A 120 -4.45 -31.46 26.91
CA ARG A 120 -5.65 -32.27 27.12
C ARG A 120 -6.01 -32.98 25.83
N LEU A 121 -6.18 -34.29 25.94
CA LEU A 121 -6.58 -35.15 24.83
C LEU A 121 -8.12 -35.18 24.75
N THR A 122 -8.66 -34.81 23.60
CA THR A 122 -10.11 -34.84 23.33
C THR A 122 -10.36 -35.67 22.08
N GLU A 123 -11.42 -36.48 22.07
CA GLU A 123 -11.87 -37.18 20.86
C GLU A 123 -12.56 -36.18 19.92
N LEU A 124 -12.13 -36.20 18.66
CA LEU A 124 -12.74 -35.43 17.59
C LEU A 124 -13.47 -36.40 16.67
N PRO A 125 -14.66 -36.07 16.14
CA PRO A 125 -15.27 -36.92 15.11
C PRO A 125 -14.26 -37.14 13.98
N GLU A 126 -14.00 -38.40 13.60
CA GLU A 126 -12.88 -38.79 12.71
C GLU A 126 -12.85 -38.01 11.39
N HIS A 127 -14.02 -37.61 10.89
CA HIS A 127 -14.19 -36.83 9.67
C HIS A 127 -13.91 -35.33 9.85
N LEU A 128 -14.07 -34.80 11.07
CA LEU A 128 -14.09 -33.36 11.31
C LEU A 128 -12.75 -32.71 10.97
N ALA A 129 -11.63 -33.32 11.36
CA ALA A 129 -10.30 -32.83 11.03
C ALA A 129 -9.93 -33.11 9.57
N ARG A 130 -10.24 -34.32 9.08
CA ARG A 130 -9.89 -34.76 7.72
C ARG A 130 -10.56 -33.95 6.62
N GLU A 131 -11.69 -33.32 6.91
CA GLU A 131 -12.38 -32.45 5.98
C GLU A 131 -11.81 -31.02 5.90
N ARG A 132 -10.99 -30.62 6.88
CA ARG A 132 -10.44 -29.26 6.98
C ARG A 132 -9.40 -28.96 5.92
N SER A 133 -9.42 -27.72 5.45
CA SER A 133 -8.47 -27.19 4.47
C SER A 133 -7.02 -27.33 4.94
N TRP A 134 -6.72 -26.93 6.18
CA TRP A 134 -5.37 -27.03 6.75
C TRP A 134 -4.88 -28.47 6.86
N TYR A 135 -5.75 -29.42 7.23
CA TYR A 135 -5.37 -30.83 7.37
C TYR A 135 -5.07 -31.43 6.00
N LYS A 136 -5.99 -31.25 5.02
CA LYS A 136 -5.80 -31.72 3.64
C LYS A 136 -4.52 -31.13 3.03
N LEU A 137 -4.28 -29.84 3.25
CA LEU A 137 -3.10 -29.14 2.74
C LEU A 137 -1.81 -29.68 3.37
N ALA A 138 -1.76 -29.85 4.70
CA ALA A 138 -0.58 -30.38 5.38
C ALA A 138 -0.29 -31.84 4.99
N MET A 139 -1.34 -32.63 4.79
CA MET A 139 -1.22 -34.02 4.36
C MET A 139 -0.75 -34.16 2.91
N ALA A 140 -1.13 -33.22 2.03
CA ALA A 140 -0.66 -33.17 0.65
C ALA A 140 0.81 -32.73 0.53
N HIS A 141 1.34 -32.02 1.52
CA HIS A 141 2.69 -31.48 1.56
C HIS A 141 3.48 -31.97 2.81
N PRO A 142 3.75 -33.29 2.92
CA PRO A 142 4.39 -33.85 4.10
C PRO A 142 5.80 -33.28 4.31
N GLY A 143 6.11 -32.85 5.54
CA GLY A 143 7.40 -32.26 5.87
C GLY A 143 7.56 -30.79 5.43
N GLU A 144 6.54 -30.18 4.84
CA GLU A 144 6.48 -28.75 4.57
C GLU A 144 5.50 -28.08 5.53
N THR A 145 5.77 -26.82 5.86
CA THR A 145 4.80 -26.00 6.58
C THR A 145 3.90 -25.32 5.56
N VAL A 146 2.60 -25.46 5.72
CA VAL A 146 1.59 -24.89 4.82
C VAL A 146 0.77 -23.82 5.53
N PHE A 147 0.21 -22.90 4.75
CA PHE A 147 -0.65 -21.81 5.23
C PHE A 147 -1.97 -21.87 4.47
N THR A 148 -3.09 -21.73 5.18
CA THR A 148 -4.40 -21.61 4.54
C THR A 148 -4.67 -20.19 4.07
N ASN A 149 -5.69 -20.05 3.23
CA ASN A 149 -6.44 -18.82 3.10
C ASN A 149 -7.38 -18.62 4.29
N LEU A 150 -8.01 -17.45 4.40
CA LEU A 150 -8.98 -17.15 5.45
C LEU A 150 -10.19 -18.09 5.34
N TYR A 151 -10.59 -18.68 6.45
CA TYR A 151 -11.80 -19.49 6.52
C TYR A 151 -12.49 -19.30 7.87
N GLU A 152 -13.74 -19.75 7.98
CA GLU A 152 -14.45 -19.71 9.25
C GLU A 152 -14.11 -20.95 10.08
N ASP A 153 -13.54 -20.73 11.27
CA ASP A 153 -13.32 -21.79 12.23
C ASP A 153 -14.65 -22.37 12.68
N PHE A 154 -14.77 -23.69 12.66
CA PHE A 154 -16.04 -24.35 12.95
C PHE A 154 -16.38 -24.43 14.42
N VAL A 155 -15.37 -24.39 15.29
CA VAL A 155 -15.60 -24.45 16.73
C VAL A 155 -16.05 -23.09 17.24
N THR A 156 -15.40 -22.02 16.79
CA THR A 156 -15.60 -20.65 17.28
C THR A 156 -16.50 -19.79 16.40
N GLY A 157 -16.72 -20.17 15.14
CA GLY A 157 -17.42 -19.35 14.12
C GLY A 157 -16.62 -18.10 13.70
N LYS A 158 -15.35 -17.99 14.11
CA LYS A 158 -14.51 -16.82 13.84
C LYS A 158 -13.69 -17.04 12.59
N SER A 159 -13.43 -15.97 11.86
CA SER A 159 -12.47 -16.01 10.76
C SER A 159 -11.07 -16.32 11.29
N VAL A 160 -10.39 -17.27 10.66
CA VAL A 160 -9.07 -17.76 11.08
C VAL A 160 -8.23 -18.11 9.86
N VAL A 161 -6.93 -18.03 10.05
CA VAL A 161 -5.94 -18.64 9.17
C VAL A 161 -5.16 -19.67 9.97
N THR A 162 -4.88 -20.81 9.35
CA THR A 162 -4.11 -21.86 10.00
C THR A 162 -2.79 -22.08 9.28
N VAL A 163 -1.73 -22.18 10.09
CA VAL A 163 -0.44 -22.68 9.65
C VAL A 163 -0.28 -24.09 10.18
N ALA A 164 0.00 -25.06 9.31
CA ALA A 164 -0.01 -26.48 9.67
C ALA A 164 1.21 -27.21 9.11
N ARG A 165 1.60 -28.29 9.78
CA ARG A 165 2.68 -29.18 9.34
C ARG A 165 2.38 -30.62 9.74
N LYS A 166 2.46 -31.54 8.79
CA LYS A 166 2.40 -32.98 9.06
C LYS A 166 3.73 -33.44 9.66
N CYS A 167 3.65 -34.23 10.73
CA CYS A 167 4.79 -34.93 11.29
C CYS A 167 5.27 -36.04 10.34
N VAL A 168 6.54 -36.44 10.44
CA VAL A 168 7.18 -37.34 9.48
C VAL A 168 6.94 -38.79 9.85
N GLN A 169 7.07 -39.14 11.13
CA GLN A 169 6.97 -40.52 11.60
C GLN A 169 5.56 -40.89 12.06
N THR A 170 4.83 -39.91 12.58
CA THR A 170 3.45 -40.07 13.04
C THR A 170 2.47 -39.47 12.03
N ASN A 171 1.21 -39.94 12.06
CA ASN A 171 0.12 -39.29 11.33
C ASN A 171 -0.38 -38.01 12.01
N ALA A 172 0.40 -37.47 12.96
CA ALA A 172 0.08 -36.23 13.64
C ALA A 172 0.24 -35.03 12.68
N VAL A 173 -0.65 -34.06 12.82
CA VAL A 173 -0.53 -32.73 12.24
C VAL A 173 -0.51 -31.74 13.38
N ILE A 174 0.58 -30.99 13.52
CA ILE A 174 0.66 -29.84 14.42
C ILE A 174 0.25 -28.59 13.62
N PHE A 175 -0.56 -27.74 14.22
CA PHE A 175 -1.01 -26.52 13.57
C PHE A 175 -1.24 -25.39 14.57
N PHE A 176 -1.11 -24.16 14.09
CA PHE A 176 -1.42 -22.95 14.84
C PHE A 176 -2.54 -22.20 14.13
N ASP A 177 -3.57 -21.86 14.88
CA ASP A 177 -4.60 -20.94 14.44
C ASP A 177 -4.17 -19.50 14.74
N ILE A 178 -4.33 -18.64 13.74
CA ILE A 178 -3.95 -17.23 13.77
C ILE A 178 -5.19 -16.43 13.40
N PHE A 179 -5.73 -15.68 14.36
CA PHE A 179 -6.89 -14.85 14.12
C PHE A 179 -6.48 -13.51 13.48
N PRO A 180 -7.32 -12.91 12.61
CA PRO A 180 -7.10 -11.60 12.01
C PRO A 180 -6.71 -10.52 13.02
N GLN A 181 -7.29 -10.55 14.23
CA GLN A 181 -6.93 -9.59 15.27
C GLN A 181 -5.51 -9.74 15.80
N ASN A 182 -4.73 -10.76 15.45
CA ASN A 182 -3.34 -10.92 15.90
C ASN A 182 -2.33 -10.42 14.86
N PHE A 183 -2.78 -10.06 13.66
CA PHE A 183 -1.90 -9.45 12.66
C PHE A 183 -1.55 -8.02 13.05
N ARG A 184 -0.25 -7.71 13.09
CA ARG A 184 0.27 -6.39 13.45
C ARG A 184 1.49 -6.08 12.60
N PHE A 185 1.66 -4.81 12.25
CA PHE A 185 2.88 -4.29 11.63
C PHE A 185 3.54 -3.33 12.62
N LYS A 186 4.85 -3.46 12.82
CA LYS A 186 5.64 -2.62 13.72
C LYS A 186 5.71 -1.19 13.21
N PHE A 187 5.84 -1.05 11.89
CA PHE A 187 5.85 0.22 11.22
C PHE A 187 4.58 0.32 10.39
N LEU A 188 3.72 1.26 10.72
CA LEU A 188 2.63 1.64 9.83
C LEU A 188 3.17 2.63 8.80
N PRO A 189 2.56 2.72 7.62
CA PRO A 189 3.06 3.64 6.62
C PRO A 189 2.93 5.06 7.20
N GLN A 190 4.08 5.71 7.31
CA GLN A 190 4.23 6.99 8.01
C GLN A 190 4.03 8.15 7.03
N THR A 191 2.92 8.16 6.29
CA THR A 191 2.56 9.43 5.66
C THR A 191 2.25 10.44 6.76
N LYS A 192 2.67 11.69 6.57
CA LYS A 192 2.46 12.75 7.58
C LYS A 192 0.98 13.02 7.86
N THR A 193 0.10 12.51 7.01
CA THR A 193 -1.35 12.77 7.00
C THR A 193 -2.18 11.55 7.38
N GLY A 194 -1.61 10.33 7.39
CA GLY A 194 -2.33 9.09 7.69
C GLY A 194 -3.43 8.74 6.67
N LEU A 195 -3.31 9.26 5.45
CA LEU A 195 -4.31 9.08 4.38
C LEU A 195 -4.07 7.83 3.52
N ASP A 196 -2.91 7.21 3.69
CA ASP A 196 -2.56 5.92 3.11
C ASP A 196 -3.39 4.78 3.72
N SER A 197 -3.54 3.71 2.95
CA SER A 197 -4.17 2.49 3.43
C SER A 197 -3.30 1.28 3.13
N LEU A 198 -3.12 0.42 4.13
CA LEU A 198 -2.39 -0.83 4.05
C LEU A 198 -3.35 -1.99 4.28
N PHE A 199 -3.32 -2.97 3.40
CA PHE A 199 -4.07 -4.21 3.51
C PHE A 199 -3.12 -5.40 3.37
N LEU A 200 -3.29 -6.40 4.24
CA LEU A 200 -2.77 -7.74 4.04
C LEU A 200 -3.94 -8.62 3.62
N CYS A 201 -3.81 -9.31 2.50
CA CYS A 201 -4.83 -10.18 1.95
C CYS A 201 -4.29 -11.60 1.79
N ASP A 202 -5.17 -12.58 1.93
CA ASP A 202 -4.85 -13.96 1.57
C ASP A 202 -4.74 -14.15 0.04
N GLY A 203 -4.50 -15.39 -0.41
CA GLY A 203 -4.36 -15.71 -1.82
C GLY A 203 -5.64 -15.55 -2.65
N ASN A 204 -6.79 -15.34 -2.02
CA ASN A 204 -8.10 -15.13 -2.64
C ASN A 204 -8.58 -13.67 -2.58
N GLY A 205 -7.80 -12.78 -1.95
CA GLY A 205 -8.17 -11.37 -1.78
C GLY A 205 -8.99 -11.07 -0.52
N ALA A 206 -9.17 -12.04 0.40
CA ALA A 206 -9.82 -11.78 1.67
C ALA A 206 -8.88 -11.02 2.62
N ILE A 207 -9.39 -10.00 3.30
CA ILE A 207 -8.59 -9.15 4.19
C ILE A 207 -8.24 -9.90 5.48
N LEU A 208 -6.94 -10.03 5.74
CA LEU A 208 -6.38 -10.56 7.00
C LEU A 208 -6.06 -9.43 7.99
N TYR A 209 -5.65 -8.28 7.47
CA TYR A 209 -5.34 -7.09 8.25
C TYR A 209 -5.62 -5.83 7.44
N ARG A 210 -6.08 -4.77 8.11
CA ARG A 210 -6.26 -3.45 7.51
C ARG A 210 -5.74 -2.34 8.43
N HIS A 211 -5.13 -1.34 7.81
CA HIS A 211 -4.88 -0.03 8.38
C HIS A 211 -5.37 1.01 7.37
N THR A 212 -6.49 1.65 7.65
CA THR A 212 -7.14 2.61 6.74
C THR A 212 -7.99 3.60 7.51
N ARG A 213 -8.18 4.80 6.95
CA ARG A 213 -9.08 5.84 7.47
C ARG A 213 -10.56 5.60 7.17
N PHE A 214 -10.87 4.66 6.27
CA PHE A 214 -12.26 4.45 5.81
C PHE A 214 -13.17 4.12 7.00
N SER A 215 -14.19 4.95 7.19
CA SER A 215 -15.21 4.80 8.24
C SER A 215 -16.50 4.23 7.66
N VAL A 216 -16.40 3.14 6.90
CA VAL A 216 -17.52 2.40 6.30
C VAL A 216 -17.56 0.96 6.82
N SER A 217 -18.54 0.17 6.42
CA SER A 217 -18.68 -1.22 6.88
C SER A 217 -17.52 -2.10 6.37
N ASP A 218 -17.23 -3.18 7.10
CA ASP A 218 -16.16 -4.12 6.73
C ASP A 218 -16.45 -4.79 5.37
N GLU A 219 -17.72 -5.03 5.03
CA GLU A 219 -18.12 -5.57 3.73
C GLU A 219 -17.77 -4.60 2.59
N ALA A 220 -18.02 -3.30 2.77
CA ALA A 220 -17.68 -2.30 1.76
C ALA A 220 -16.16 -2.19 1.54
N ILE A 221 -15.36 -2.32 2.62
CA ILE A 221 -13.89 -2.36 2.52
C ILE A 221 -13.44 -3.65 1.82
N GLN A 222 -14.03 -4.80 2.16
CA GLN A 222 -13.75 -6.07 1.51
C GLN A 222 -14.08 -6.05 0.02
N ASP A 223 -15.21 -5.47 -0.39
CA ASP A 223 -15.59 -5.30 -1.79
C ASP A 223 -14.58 -4.42 -2.55
N TYR A 224 -14.19 -3.29 -1.94
CA TYR A 224 -13.16 -2.41 -2.49
C TYR A 224 -11.84 -3.17 -2.72
N VAL A 225 -11.34 -3.87 -1.70
CA VAL A 225 -10.08 -4.63 -1.77
C VAL A 225 -10.19 -5.79 -2.75
N THR A 226 -11.34 -6.46 -2.86
CA THR A 226 -11.59 -7.51 -3.86
C THR A 226 -11.47 -6.94 -5.27
N GLY A 227 -12.01 -5.74 -5.51
CA GLY A 227 -11.84 -5.02 -6.78
C GLY A 227 -10.38 -4.66 -7.07
N LEU A 228 -9.62 -4.24 -6.06
CA LEU A 228 -8.17 -4.02 -6.21
C LEU A 228 -7.45 -5.31 -6.57
N PHE A 229 -7.76 -6.40 -5.87
CA PHE A 229 -7.13 -7.70 -6.07
C PHE A 229 -7.37 -8.23 -7.49
N GLN A 230 -8.59 -8.13 -8.02
CA GLN A 230 -8.91 -8.54 -9.38
C GLN A 230 -8.15 -7.74 -10.44
N LYS A 231 -8.10 -6.40 -10.29
CA LYS A 231 -7.34 -5.52 -11.20
C LYS A 231 -5.83 -5.79 -11.14
N MET A 232 -5.30 -6.04 -9.95
CA MET A 232 -3.91 -6.44 -9.75
C MET A 232 -3.60 -7.74 -10.50
N GLN A 233 -4.46 -8.76 -10.39
CA GLN A 233 -4.28 -10.02 -11.09
C GLN A 233 -4.39 -9.89 -12.62
N ALA A 234 -5.15 -8.89 -13.10
CA ALA A 234 -5.23 -8.56 -14.53
C ALA A 234 -4.02 -7.77 -15.05
N GLY A 235 -3.15 -7.25 -14.18
CA GLY A 235 -1.99 -6.43 -14.54
C GLY A 235 -2.31 -4.94 -14.76
N ASP A 236 -3.46 -4.47 -14.27
CA ASP A 236 -3.94 -3.10 -14.51
C ASP A 236 -3.09 -2.01 -13.80
N PHE A 237 -2.25 -2.41 -12.85
CA PHE A 237 -1.42 -1.51 -12.04
C PHE A 237 0.06 -1.47 -12.47
N GLU A 238 0.38 -2.01 -13.65
CA GLU A 238 1.76 -2.00 -14.18
C GLU A 238 2.21 -0.64 -14.72
N ASP A 239 1.31 0.33 -14.93
CA ASP A 239 1.66 1.72 -15.25
C ASP A 239 1.79 2.55 -13.96
N TYR A 240 2.78 3.45 -13.87
CA TYR A 240 2.94 4.34 -12.71
C TYR A 240 1.86 5.42 -12.64
N ARG A 241 1.14 5.63 -13.74
CA ARG A 241 -0.05 6.47 -13.81
C ARG A 241 -1.33 5.70 -13.51
N ALA A 242 -1.25 4.38 -13.29
CA ALA A 242 -2.42 3.62 -12.89
C ALA A 242 -2.93 4.18 -11.55
N SER A 243 -4.24 4.32 -11.47
CA SER A 243 -4.92 4.85 -10.29
C SER A 243 -6.24 4.15 -10.07
N VAL A 244 -6.67 4.15 -8.82
CA VAL A 244 -8.01 3.73 -8.41
C VAL A 244 -8.63 4.82 -7.58
N THR A 245 -9.94 5.01 -7.74
CA THR A 245 -10.70 5.88 -6.85
C THR A 245 -10.99 5.11 -5.58
N ASP A 246 -10.61 5.67 -4.43
CA ASP A 246 -10.84 5.07 -3.13
C ASP A 246 -12.29 5.25 -2.66
N LEU A 247 -12.62 4.71 -1.48
CA LEU A 247 -13.97 4.77 -0.91
C LEU A 247 -14.41 6.19 -0.51
N ASP A 248 -13.48 7.13 -0.41
CA ASP A 248 -13.74 8.54 -0.13
C ASP A 248 -13.75 9.40 -1.41
N GLY A 249 -13.60 8.78 -2.59
CA GLY A 249 -13.63 9.47 -3.89
C GLY A 249 -12.29 10.03 -4.36
N GLU A 250 -11.19 9.74 -3.67
CA GLU A 250 -9.85 10.24 -3.99
C GLU A 250 -9.13 9.32 -4.97
N ASN A 251 -8.39 9.89 -5.93
CA ASN A 251 -7.54 9.11 -6.81
C ASN A 251 -6.26 8.68 -6.10
N CYS A 252 -6.07 7.38 -5.97
CA CYS A 252 -4.96 6.75 -5.28
C CYS A 252 -4.03 6.00 -6.24
N ALA A 253 -2.74 6.09 -5.97
CA ALA A 253 -1.74 5.14 -6.48
C ALA A 253 -1.87 3.82 -5.73
N ILE A 254 -1.57 2.71 -6.40
CA ILE A 254 -1.59 1.37 -5.83
C ILE A 254 -0.19 0.77 -5.93
N TYR A 255 0.27 0.18 -4.84
CA TYR A 255 1.53 -0.56 -4.76
C TYR A 255 1.28 -1.88 -4.08
N TYR A 256 1.91 -2.95 -4.54
CA TYR A 256 1.64 -4.27 -4.01
C TYR A 256 2.88 -5.16 -4.01
N ALA A 257 2.88 -6.16 -3.15
CA ALA A 257 3.94 -7.17 -3.09
C ALA A 257 3.34 -8.52 -2.69
N ARG A 258 3.81 -9.59 -3.33
CA ARG A 258 3.36 -10.96 -3.07
C ARG A 258 4.33 -11.66 -2.11
N LEU A 259 3.78 -12.34 -1.11
CA LEU A 259 4.50 -13.20 -0.17
C LEU A 259 4.70 -14.61 -0.75
N SER A 260 5.63 -15.39 -0.20
CA SER A 260 5.94 -16.73 -0.71
C SER A 260 4.79 -17.73 -0.55
N ASN A 261 3.94 -17.56 0.48
CA ASN A 261 2.74 -18.37 0.71
C ASN A 261 1.55 -17.97 -0.18
N GLY A 262 1.72 -16.98 -1.06
CA GLY A 262 0.69 -16.51 -1.97
C GLY A 262 -0.19 -15.39 -1.43
N TRP A 263 0.05 -14.89 -0.23
CA TRP A 263 -0.62 -13.69 0.29
C TRP A 263 -0.08 -12.41 -0.34
N TYR A 264 -0.78 -11.30 -0.14
CA TYR A 264 -0.46 -10.01 -0.75
C TYR A 264 -0.49 -8.87 0.26
N ILE A 265 0.49 -7.98 0.14
CA ILE A 265 0.40 -6.63 0.69
C ILE A 265 -0.12 -5.71 -0.41
N ILE A 266 -1.10 -4.88 -0.07
CA ILE A 266 -1.63 -3.81 -0.92
C ILE A 266 -1.52 -2.50 -0.14
N LEU A 267 -0.86 -1.52 -0.74
CA LEU A 267 -0.70 -0.16 -0.23
C LEU A 267 -1.34 0.81 -1.23
N THR A 268 -2.26 1.66 -0.74
CA THR A 268 -2.84 2.73 -1.54
C THR A 268 -2.46 4.09 -0.97
N MET A 269 -2.06 5.02 -1.85
CA MET A 269 -1.66 6.37 -1.47
C MET A 269 -2.35 7.42 -2.34
N PRO A 270 -3.11 8.36 -1.76
CA PRO A 270 -3.76 9.43 -2.53
C PRO A 270 -2.76 10.28 -3.32
N TYR A 271 -3.12 10.63 -4.55
CA TYR A 271 -2.30 11.52 -5.38
C TYR A 271 -2.13 12.90 -4.73
N ALA A 272 -3.14 13.37 -3.99
CA ALA A 272 -3.05 14.59 -3.20
C ALA A 272 -1.88 14.54 -2.20
N GLU A 273 -1.59 13.38 -1.58
CA GLU A 273 -0.45 13.25 -0.67
C GLU A 273 0.88 13.24 -1.42
N ILE A 274 0.94 12.52 -2.55
CA ILE A 274 2.14 12.46 -3.40
C ILE A 274 2.52 13.85 -3.93
N LEU A 275 1.52 14.62 -4.35
CA LEU A 275 1.69 15.94 -4.96
C LEU A 275 1.65 17.10 -3.96
N ARG A 276 1.41 16.84 -2.67
CA ARG A 276 1.24 17.87 -1.63
C ARG A 276 2.39 18.89 -1.59
N GLN A 277 3.63 18.43 -1.74
CA GLN A 277 4.79 19.33 -1.76
C GLN A 277 4.90 20.12 -3.08
N ALA A 278 4.37 19.57 -4.17
CA ALA A 278 4.30 20.21 -5.46
C ALA A 278 3.27 21.35 -5.48
N ASP A 279 2.15 21.20 -4.77
CA ASP A 279 1.08 22.21 -4.74
C ASP A 279 1.59 23.57 -4.29
N PHE A 280 2.47 23.63 -3.28
CA PHE A 280 3.10 24.87 -2.85
C PHE A 280 3.96 25.50 -3.96
N LEU A 281 4.75 24.69 -4.66
CA LEU A 281 5.57 25.15 -5.80
C LEU A 281 4.69 25.62 -6.96
N PHE A 282 3.57 24.94 -7.22
CA PHE A 282 2.62 25.30 -8.27
C PHE A 282 1.93 26.63 -7.97
N ILE A 283 1.47 26.83 -6.73
CA ILE A 283 0.89 28.11 -6.28
C ILE A 283 1.93 29.22 -6.41
N PHE A 284 3.16 28.99 -5.94
CA PHE A 284 4.25 29.97 -6.05
C PHE A 284 4.55 30.34 -7.51
N LEU A 285 4.65 29.35 -8.40
CA LEU A 285 4.91 29.56 -9.82
C LEU A 285 3.76 30.32 -10.50
N ALA A 286 2.51 30.01 -10.15
CA ALA A 286 1.33 30.71 -10.65
C ALA A 286 1.34 32.19 -10.22
N ILE A 287 1.64 32.46 -8.95
CA ILE A 287 1.75 33.82 -8.41
C ILE A 287 2.90 34.58 -9.09
N SER A 288 4.07 33.95 -9.24
CA SER A 288 5.23 34.54 -9.92
C SER A 288 4.90 34.90 -11.39
N THR A 289 4.23 33.99 -12.09
CA THR A 289 3.78 34.21 -13.48
C THR A 289 2.78 35.37 -13.57
N LEU A 290 1.86 35.48 -12.60
CA LEU A 290 0.91 36.59 -12.51
C LEU A 290 1.62 37.93 -12.26
N PHE A 291 2.58 37.98 -11.32
CA PHE A 291 3.37 39.19 -11.09
C PHE A 291 4.17 39.60 -12.32
N PHE A 292 4.77 38.64 -13.03
CA PHE A 292 5.49 38.89 -14.27
C PHE A 292 4.57 39.46 -15.35
N PHE A 293 3.35 38.92 -15.49
CA PHE A 293 2.33 39.47 -16.38
C PHE A 293 2.00 40.94 -16.03
N LEU A 294 1.73 41.23 -14.76
CA LEU A 294 1.41 42.58 -14.30
C LEU A 294 2.56 43.56 -14.54
N PHE A 295 3.80 43.12 -14.33
CA PHE A 295 4.99 43.88 -14.63
C PHE A 295 5.10 44.22 -16.12
N LEU A 296 4.97 43.23 -17.01
CA LEU A 296 5.00 43.46 -18.46
C LEU A 296 3.85 44.36 -18.93
N ALA A 297 2.65 44.22 -18.36
CA ALA A 297 1.52 45.08 -18.67
C ALA A 297 1.75 46.53 -18.22
N ALA A 298 2.32 46.74 -17.03
CA ALA A 298 2.67 48.07 -16.52
C ALA A 298 3.78 48.72 -17.36
N TYR A 299 4.83 47.95 -17.69
CA TYR A 299 5.93 48.39 -18.54
C TYR A 299 5.43 48.78 -19.94
N SER A 300 4.63 47.93 -20.57
CA SER A 300 3.99 48.19 -21.87
C SER A 300 3.14 49.47 -21.86
N ARG A 301 2.32 49.67 -20.82
CA ARG A 301 1.53 50.90 -20.64
C ARG A 301 2.43 52.13 -20.52
N ARG A 302 3.52 52.05 -19.75
CA ARG A 302 4.49 53.16 -19.63
C ARG A 302 5.16 53.46 -20.96
N PHE A 303 5.59 52.43 -21.70
CA PHE A 303 6.22 52.58 -23.01
C PHE A 303 5.30 53.27 -24.03
N VAL A 304 4.02 52.86 -24.11
CA VAL A 304 3.03 53.52 -24.98
C VAL A 304 2.81 54.97 -24.58
N ARG A 305 2.68 55.26 -23.27
CA ARG A 305 2.51 56.65 -22.78
C ARG A 305 3.73 57.52 -23.06
N ALA A 306 4.94 57.01 -22.86
CA ALA A 306 6.18 57.74 -23.12
C ALA A 306 6.35 58.06 -24.62
N ASN A 307 6.06 57.10 -25.50
CA ASN A 307 6.12 57.34 -26.95
C ASN A 307 5.07 58.38 -27.40
N ALA A 308 3.84 58.32 -26.86
CA ALA A 308 2.81 59.32 -27.17
C ALA A 308 3.18 60.74 -26.72
N LEU A 309 3.94 60.88 -25.62
CA LEU A 309 4.47 62.17 -25.17
C LEU A 309 5.58 62.68 -26.09
N MET A 310 6.52 61.82 -26.49
CA MET A 310 7.60 62.19 -27.41
C MET A 310 7.06 62.62 -28.78
N GLU A 311 6.03 61.97 -29.30
CA GLU A 311 5.40 62.33 -30.57
C GLU A 311 4.83 63.76 -30.53
N ARG A 312 4.16 64.15 -29.43
CA ARG A 312 3.67 65.53 -29.21
C ARG A 312 4.78 66.56 -29.05
N THR A 313 5.87 66.22 -28.35
CA THR A 313 7.03 67.12 -28.20
C THR A 313 7.71 67.33 -29.55
N ASN A 314 7.83 66.29 -30.36
CA ASN A 314 8.45 66.37 -31.68
C ASN A 314 7.59 67.18 -32.67
N GLU A 315 6.26 67.07 -32.61
CA GLU A 315 5.36 67.97 -33.36
C GLU A 315 5.53 69.43 -32.92
N THR A 316 5.61 69.68 -31.61
CA THR A 316 5.82 71.05 -31.08
C THR A 316 7.15 71.65 -31.55
N VAL A 317 8.24 70.86 -31.48
CA VAL A 317 9.58 71.28 -31.96
C VAL A 317 9.58 71.49 -33.48
N ARG A 318 8.88 70.65 -34.25
CA ARG A 318 8.77 70.79 -35.70
C ARG A 318 7.96 72.02 -36.11
N VAL A 319 6.87 72.33 -35.39
CA VAL A 319 6.07 73.55 -35.61
C VAL A 319 6.86 74.80 -35.25
N LEU A 320 7.59 74.79 -34.13
CA LEU A 320 8.49 75.90 -33.76
C LEU A 320 9.65 76.07 -34.76
N GLY A 321 10.28 74.98 -35.19
CA GLY A 321 11.35 75.02 -36.19
C GLY A 321 10.90 75.57 -37.55
N ASN A 322 9.67 75.27 -37.96
CA ASN A 322 9.06 75.83 -39.17
C ASN A 322 8.59 77.29 -39.00
N SER A 323 8.50 77.82 -37.79
CA SER A 323 8.13 79.22 -37.55
C SER A 323 9.33 80.18 -37.56
N TYR A 324 10.56 79.64 -37.58
CA TYR A 324 11.81 80.41 -37.62
C TYR A 324 12.48 80.44 -39.02
N TYR A 325 11.80 79.94 -40.04
CA TYR A 325 12.12 80.09 -41.47
C TYR A 325 10.93 80.71 -42.21
#